data_AF-A0A7V9B379-F1
#
_entry.id   AF-A0A7V9B379-F1
#
_cell.length_a   1.000
_cell.length_b   1.000
_cell.length_c   1.000
_cell.angle_alpha   90.00
_cell.angle_beta   90.00
_cell.angle_gamma   90.00
#
_symmetry.space_group_name_H-M   'P 1'
#
loop_
_entity.id
_entity.type
_entity.pdbx_description
1 polymer ?
#
loop_
_entity_poly.entity_id
_entity_poly.type
_entity_poly.pdbx_seq_one_letter_code
_entity_poly.pdbx_strand_id
1 'polypeptide(L)'
;MTATAELARVELVVGLAHERWMGLLAAVDGNPLGVATARFGPDGHIVASRVAGQADVQWMQHVHGVLPGDVDGVAEILAWCAAAGCTPRFELAPADGFGPLAAALTAAGLGHRTFTELAVAPAALSVAALVDDVVVDLLPPVPSEELTT
;
A
#
# COMPACT_ATOMS: atom_id res chain seq x y z
N MET A 1 -15.23 -9.73 -18.21
CA MET A 1 -14.28 -10.75 -17.68
C MET A 1 -12.80 -10.38 -17.89
N THR A 2 -12.46 -9.17 -18.34
CA THR A 2 -11.07 -8.72 -18.61
C THR A 2 -10.42 -7.92 -17.47
N ALA A 3 -11.22 -7.32 -16.58
CA ALA A 3 -10.74 -6.42 -15.53
C ALA A 3 -9.80 -7.07 -14.50
N THR A 4 -9.98 -8.36 -14.21
CA THR A 4 -9.21 -9.06 -13.16
C THR A 4 -7.73 -9.24 -13.52
N ALA A 5 -7.42 -9.49 -14.80
CA ALA A 5 -6.04 -9.71 -15.24
C ALA A 5 -5.23 -8.41 -15.31
N GLU A 6 -5.88 -7.31 -15.70
CA GLU A 6 -5.27 -5.97 -15.70
C GLU A 6 -5.04 -5.49 -14.27
N LEU A 7 -6.02 -5.68 -13.39
CA LEU A 7 -5.88 -5.40 -11.97
C LEU A 7 -4.72 -6.16 -11.34
N ALA A 8 -4.65 -7.47 -11.57
CA ALA A 8 -3.56 -8.30 -11.05
C ALA A 8 -2.17 -7.83 -11.53
N ARG A 9 -2.08 -7.31 -12.76
CA ARG A 9 -0.83 -6.72 -13.27
C ARG A 9 -0.47 -5.41 -12.58
N VAL A 10 -1.43 -4.52 -12.37
CA VAL A 10 -1.21 -3.25 -11.66
C VAL A 10 -0.75 -3.54 -10.23
N GLU A 11 -1.49 -4.40 -9.52
CA GLU A 11 -1.16 -4.83 -8.17
C GLU A 11 0.23 -5.46 -8.07
N LEU A 12 0.59 -6.33 -9.02
CA LEU A 12 1.92 -6.93 -9.08
C LEU A 12 3.02 -5.85 -9.20
N VAL A 13 2.85 -4.86 -10.07
CA VAL A 13 3.86 -3.80 -10.26
C VAL A 13 4.01 -2.97 -8.98
N VAL A 14 2.91 -2.59 -8.34
CA VAL A 14 2.94 -1.83 -7.08
C VAL A 14 3.61 -2.66 -5.97
N GLY A 15 3.22 -3.92 -5.83
CA GLY A 15 3.82 -4.84 -4.86
C GLY A 15 5.33 -5.03 -5.07
N LEU A 16 5.78 -5.18 -6.32
CA LEU A 16 7.21 -5.30 -6.65
C LEU A 16 7.99 -4.03 -6.31
N ALA A 17 7.43 -2.84 -6.60
CA ALA A 17 8.07 -1.57 -6.26
C ALA A 17 8.22 -1.42 -4.73
N HIS A 18 7.16 -1.75 -3.98
CA HIS A 18 7.17 -1.71 -2.52
C HIS A 18 8.15 -2.73 -1.92
N GLU A 19 8.15 -3.98 -2.41
CA GLU A 19 9.08 -5.03 -2.00
C GLU A 19 10.54 -4.58 -2.17
N ARG A 20 10.86 -3.97 -3.32
CA ARG A 20 12.21 -3.46 -3.59
C ARG A 20 12.59 -2.34 -2.65
N TRP A 21 11.68 -1.41 -2.40
CA TRP A 21 11.93 -0.32 -1.46
C TRP A 21 12.17 -0.85 -0.04
N MET A 22 11.32 -1.74 0.47
CA MET A 22 11.50 -2.36 1.79
C MET A 22 12.78 -3.19 1.85
N GLY A 23 13.14 -3.88 0.76
CA GLY A 23 14.41 -4.60 0.64
C GLY A 23 15.64 -3.70 0.79
N LEU A 24 15.59 -2.47 0.27
CA LEU A 24 16.68 -1.49 0.46
C LEU A 24 16.81 -1.08 1.93
N LEU A 25 15.69 -0.87 2.64
CA LEU A 25 15.71 -0.57 4.07
C LEU A 25 16.23 -1.76 4.90
N ALA A 26 15.83 -2.97 4.54
CA ALA A 26 16.28 -4.20 5.20
C ALA A 26 17.78 -4.45 5.03
N ALA A 27 18.36 -3.98 3.92
CA ALA A 27 19.78 -4.15 3.60
C ALA A 27 20.71 -3.18 4.35
N VAL A 28 20.18 -2.21 5.10
CA VAL A 28 20.98 -1.38 6.00
C VAL A 28 21.64 -2.27 7.05
N ASP A 29 22.94 -2.07 7.30
CA ASP A 29 23.73 -2.91 8.20
C ASP A 29 23.05 -3.13 9.55
N GLY A 30 22.87 -4.40 9.92
CA GLY A 30 22.18 -4.81 11.15
C GLY A 30 20.65 -4.72 11.11
N ASN A 31 20.06 -4.28 10.00
CA ASN A 31 18.61 -4.08 9.81
C ASN A 31 17.96 -3.40 11.03
N PRO A 32 18.34 -2.14 11.33
CA PRO A 32 18.00 -1.49 12.60
C PRO A 32 16.50 -1.30 12.81
N LEU A 33 15.72 -1.33 11.72
CA LEU A 33 14.27 -1.21 11.78
C LEU A 33 13.55 -2.58 11.84
N GLY A 34 14.27 -3.69 11.73
CA GLY A 34 13.68 -5.02 11.70
C GLY A 34 12.71 -5.20 10.52
N VAL A 35 13.10 -4.72 9.34
CA VAL A 35 12.30 -4.83 8.11
C VAL A 35 12.31 -6.27 7.61
N ALA A 36 11.15 -6.77 7.22
CA ALA A 36 11.02 -8.04 6.51
C ALA A 36 9.95 -7.92 5.42
N THR A 37 10.18 -8.60 4.30
CA THR A 37 9.19 -8.82 3.25
C THR A 37 8.90 -10.32 3.11
N ALA A 38 7.71 -10.64 2.64
CA ALA A 38 7.29 -12.00 2.33
C ALA A 38 6.32 -12.00 1.17
N ARG A 39 6.23 -13.15 0.49
CA ARG A 39 5.27 -13.40 -0.58
C ARG A 39 4.30 -14.51 -0.18
N PHE A 40 3.03 -14.34 -0.52
CA PHE A 40 1.94 -15.26 -0.19
C PHE A 40 1.09 -15.58 -1.42
N GLY A 41 0.23 -16.58 -1.27
CA GLY A 41 -0.61 -17.10 -2.36
C GLY A 41 0.11 -18.16 -3.21
N PRO A 42 -0.64 -18.93 -4.03
CA PRO A 42 -0.12 -20.07 -4.77
C PRO A 42 1.02 -19.68 -5.74
N ASP A 43 0.95 -18.48 -6.31
CA ASP A 43 1.93 -17.96 -7.26
C ASP A 43 2.86 -16.90 -6.64
N GLY A 44 2.76 -16.66 -5.32
CA GLY A 44 3.55 -15.64 -4.63
C GLY A 44 3.27 -14.21 -5.11
N HIS A 45 2.03 -13.94 -5.54
CA HIS A 45 1.61 -12.64 -6.10
C HIS A 45 1.29 -11.60 -5.02
N ILE A 46 0.94 -12.06 -3.81
CA ILE A 46 0.71 -11.17 -2.67
C ILE A 46 2.05 -10.82 -2.06
N VAL A 47 2.36 -9.54 -1.93
CA VAL A 47 3.57 -9.04 -1.27
C VAL A 47 3.17 -8.41 0.05
N ALA A 48 3.80 -8.81 1.14
CA ALA A 48 3.66 -8.14 2.42
C ALA A 48 5.00 -7.61 2.94
N SER A 49 4.96 -6.50 3.66
CA SER A 49 6.07 -5.97 4.45
C SER A 49 5.67 -5.81 5.91
N ARG A 50 6.65 -5.93 6.81
CA ARG A 50 6.52 -5.58 8.22
C ARG A 50 7.81 -4.94 8.71
N VAL A 51 7.69 -3.98 9.60
CA VAL A 51 8.82 -3.24 10.18
C VAL A 51 8.62 -3.17 11.69
N ALA A 52 9.36 -3.98 12.43
CA ALA A 52 9.16 -4.14 13.88
C ALA A 52 9.57 -2.88 14.67
N GLY A 53 10.64 -2.20 14.25
CA GLY A 53 11.14 -1.00 14.92
C GLY A 53 10.28 0.26 14.72
N GLN A 54 9.27 0.19 13.83
CA GLN A 54 8.36 1.28 13.48
C GLN A 54 6.95 0.73 13.24
N ALA A 55 6.43 -0.08 14.16
CA ALA A 55 5.15 -0.78 14.02
C ALA A 55 3.95 0.16 13.82
N ASP A 56 4.06 1.42 14.27
CA ASP A 56 2.99 2.43 14.17
C ASP A 56 2.95 3.14 12.80
N VAL A 57 4.00 2.98 11.98
CA VAL A 57 4.16 3.68 10.69
C VAL A 57 3.45 2.90 9.58
N GLN A 58 2.12 2.92 9.59
CA GLN A 58 1.23 2.03 8.83
C GLN A 58 1.60 1.75 7.36
N TRP A 59 2.22 2.69 6.64
CA TRP A 59 2.63 2.47 5.25
C TRP A 59 3.76 1.44 5.10
N MET A 60 4.48 1.13 6.19
CA MET A 60 5.55 0.13 6.26
C MET A 60 5.04 -1.29 6.54
N GLN A 61 3.80 -1.45 6.99
CA GLN A 61 3.14 -2.73 7.31
C GLN A 61 2.17 -3.10 6.19
N HIS A 62 2.63 -3.05 4.95
CA HIS A 62 1.75 -3.03 3.78
C HIS A 62 1.55 -4.43 3.20
N VAL A 63 0.35 -4.71 2.71
CA VAL A 63 0.01 -5.89 1.90
C VAL A 63 -0.56 -5.44 0.55
N HIS A 64 0.08 -5.87 -0.53
CA HIS A 64 -0.31 -5.62 -1.93
C HIS A 64 -0.63 -6.94 -2.65
N GLY A 65 -1.37 -6.89 -3.75
CA GLY A 65 -1.60 -8.10 -4.57
C GLY A 65 -2.77 -8.95 -4.12
N VAL A 66 -3.54 -8.55 -3.11
CA VAL A 66 -4.67 -9.35 -2.63
C VAL A 66 -5.85 -9.20 -3.59
N LEU A 67 -6.25 -10.29 -4.22
CA LEU A 67 -7.37 -10.40 -5.15
C LEU A 67 -8.58 -11.04 -4.46
N PRO A 68 -9.80 -10.89 -5.03
CA PRO A 68 -11.02 -11.44 -4.43
C PRO A 68 -10.99 -12.93 -4.05
N GLY A 69 -10.16 -13.74 -4.73
CA GLY A 69 -10.02 -15.17 -4.48
C GLY A 69 -9.07 -15.53 -3.33
N ASP A 70 -8.31 -14.58 -2.79
CA ASP A 70 -7.20 -14.84 -1.85
C ASP A 70 -7.63 -14.91 -0.38
N VAL A 71 -8.87 -15.34 -0.13
CA VAL A 71 -9.45 -15.40 1.23
C VAL A 71 -8.58 -16.23 2.17
N ASP A 72 -8.07 -17.36 1.70
CA ASP A 72 -7.26 -18.29 2.51
C ASP A 72 -5.89 -17.70 2.90
N GLY A 73 -5.34 -16.80 2.07
CA GLY A 73 -4.05 -16.16 2.33
C GLY A 73 -4.08 -15.13 3.47
N VAL A 74 -5.26 -14.60 3.80
CA VAL A 74 -5.42 -13.55 4.83
C VAL A 74 -4.92 -14.02 6.19
N ALA A 75 -5.27 -15.24 6.61
CA ALA A 75 -4.89 -15.76 7.92
C ALA A 75 -3.38 -15.95 8.04
N GLU A 76 -2.72 -16.38 6.96
CA GLU A 76 -1.27 -16.59 6.92
C GLU A 76 -0.52 -15.26 7.07
N ILE A 77 -0.95 -14.23 6.34
CA ILE A 77 -0.37 -12.88 6.39
C ILE A 77 -0.53 -12.28 7.79
N LEU A 78 -1.71 -12.42 8.40
CA LEU A 78 -1.96 -11.92 9.75
C LEU A 78 -1.10 -12.62 10.80
N ALA A 79 -0.96 -13.94 10.71
CA ALA A 79 -0.07 -14.68 11.60
C ALA A 79 1.39 -14.23 11.45
N TRP A 80 1.83 -14.02 10.20
CA TRP A 80 3.17 -13.50 9.91
C TRP A 80 3.39 -12.10 10.50
N CYS A 81 2.46 -11.17 10.34
CA CYS A 81 2.58 -9.84 10.93
C CYS A 81 2.54 -9.88 12.47
N ALA A 82 1.62 -10.66 13.04
CA ALA A 82 1.46 -10.80 14.49
C ALA A 82 2.73 -11.34 15.17
N ALA A 83 3.47 -12.24 14.51
CA ALA A 83 4.75 -12.76 15.02
C ALA A 83 5.83 -11.68 15.20
N ALA A 84 5.69 -10.50 14.59
CA ALA A 84 6.55 -9.33 14.82
C ALA A 84 5.86 -8.19 15.59
N GLY A 85 4.69 -8.43 16.18
CA GLY A 85 3.91 -7.39 16.85
C GLY A 85 3.39 -6.30 15.90
N CYS A 86 3.29 -6.59 14.61
CA CYS A 86 2.83 -5.64 13.59
C CYS A 86 1.36 -5.90 13.23
N THR A 87 0.63 -4.84 12.91
CA THR A 87 -0.72 -4.95 12.31
C THR A 87 -0.62 -4.59 10.83
N PRO A 88 -0.99 -5.49 9.90
CA PRO A 88 -0.93 -5.19 8.48
C PRO A 88 -2.01 -4.18 8.06
N ARG A 89 -1.65 -3.35 7.10
CA ARG A 89 -2.53 -2.55 6.27
C ARG A 89 -2.67 -3.24 4.92
N PHE A 90 -3.90 -3.54 4.56
CA PHE A 90 -4.24 -4.03 3.23
C PHE A 90 -4.63 -2.84 2.36
N GLU A 91 -3.99 -2.70 1.21
CA GLU A 91 -4.42 -1.78 0.17
C GLU A 91 -4.94 -2.61 -0.99
N LEU A 92 -6.20 -2.38 -1.31
CA LEU A 92 -7.00 -3.28 -2.13
C LEU A 92 -7.55 -2.47 -3.30
N ALA A 93 -7.17 -2.82 -4.51
CA ALA A 93 -7.78 -2.17 -5.66
C ALA A 93 -9.25 -2.61 -5.83
N PRO A 94 -10.12 -1.72 -6.35
CA PRO A 94 -11.52 -2.05 -6.59
C PRO A 94 -11.66 -3.22 -7.55
N ALA A 95 -12.43 -4.23 -7.16
CA ALA A 95 -12.74 -5.39 -8.01
C ALA A 95 -14.13 -5.93 -7.71
N ASP A 96 -14.75 -6.54 -8.71
CA ASP A 96 -15.97 -7.33 -8.51
C ASP A 96 -15.69 -8.56 -7.65
N GLY A 97 -16.71 -9.04 -6.93
CA GLY A 97 -16.60 -10.27 -6.13
C GLY A 97 -15.80 -10.11 -4.84
N PHE A 98 -15.52 -8.89 -4.40
CA PHE A 98 -14.74 -8.61 -3.19
C PHE A 98 -15.41 -9.00 -1.87
N GLY A 99 -16.72 -9.29 -1.88
CA GLY A 99 -17.53 -9.54 -0.69
C GLY A 99 -16.96 -10.59 0.27
N PRO A 100 -16.62 -11.81 -0.20
CA PRO A 100 -16.00 -12.83 0.65
C PRO A 100 -14.69 -12.40 1.31
N LEU A 101 -13.81 -11.73 0.56
CA LEU A 101 -12.54 -11.21 1.09
C LEU A 101 -12.76 -10.11 2.13
N ALA A 102 -13.66 -9.16 1.87
CA ALA A 102 -14.04 -8.13 2.83
C ALA A 102 -14.61 -8.74 4.13
N ALA A 103 -15.44 -9.78 4.00
CA ALA A 103 -15.99 -10.50 5.15
C ALA A 103 -14.88 -11.20 5.95
N ALA A 104 -13.91 -11.83 5.28
CA ALA A 104 -12.77 -12.48 5.93
C ALA A 104 -11.87 -11.47 6.67
N LEU A 105 -11.55 -10.34 6.04
CA LEU A 105 -10.80 -9.24 6.68
C LEU A 105 -11.55 -8.69 7.90
N THR A 106 -12.86 -8.47 7.78
CA THR A 106 -13.70 -8.00 8.89
C THR A 106 -13.76 -9.01 10.04
N ALA A 107 -13.92 -10.30 9.72
CA ALA A 107 -13.93 -11.38 10.71
C ALA A 107 -12.59 -11.52 11.45
N ALA A 108 -11.49 -11.17 10.78
CA ALA A 108 -10.17 -11.09 11.37
C ALA A 108 -9.92 -9.79 12.18
N GLY A 109 -10.94 -8.92 12.32
CA GLY A 109 -10.86 -7.69 13.11
C GLY A 109 -10.29 -6.49 12.35
N LEU A 110 -10.07 -6.60 11.03
CA LEU A 110 -9.65 -5.46 10.22
C LEU A 110 -10.85 -4.58 9.89
N GLY A 111 -10.70 -3.28 10.16
CA GLY A 111 -11.67 -2.27 9.78
C GLY A 111 -11.23 -1.52 8.53
N HIS A 112 -12.19 -1.23 7.65
CA HIS A 112 -11.98 -0.28 6.57
C HIS A 112 -11.68 1.12 7.14
N ARG A 113 -10.65 1.80 6.60
CA ARG A 113 -10.20 3.11 7.10
C ARG A 113 -10.48 4.25 6.13
N THR A 114 -10.11 4.09 4.87
CA THR A 114 -10.12 5.17 3.87
C THR A 114 -10.37 4.63 2.47
N PHE A 115 -11.12 5.36 1.66
CA PHE A 115 -11.09 5.23 0.20
C PHE A 115 -10.15 6.29 -0.38
N THR A 116 -9.29 5.90 -1.31
CA THR A 116 -8.53 6.85 -2.12
C THR A 116 -9.32 7.11 -3.40
N GLU A 117 -10.02 8.24 -3.46
CA GLU A 117 -10.61 8.73 -4.70
C GLU A 117 -9.57 9.56 -5.46
N LEU A 118 -9.29 9.19 -6.72
CA LEU A 118 -8.34 9.90 -7.57
C LEU A 118 -9.10 10.57 -8.72
N ALA A 119 -9.11 11.90 -8.75
CA ALA A 119 -9.58 12.65 -9.90
C ALA A 119 -8.46 12.73 -10.94
N VAL A 120 -8.71 12.21 -12.15
CA VAL A 120 -7.76 12.26 -13.26
C VAL A 120 -8.30 13.16 -14.36
N ALA A 121 -7.47 14.12 -14.79
CA ALA A 121 -7.73 14.89 -16.00
C ALA A 121 -7.28 14.09 -17.23
N PRO A 122 -7.95 14.20 -18.38
CA PRO A 122 -7.45 13.65 -19.64
C PRO A 122 -6.03 14.16 -19.93
N ALA A 123 -5.16 13.30 -20.46
CA ALA A 123 -3.79 13.69 -20.83
C ALA A 123 -3.75 14.83 -21.88
N ALA A 124 -4.84 15.03 -22.63
CA ALA A 124 -5.00 16.08 -23.63
C ALA A 124 -5.56 17.40 -23.05
N LEU A 125 -5.73 17.51 -21.73
CA LEU A 125 -6.21 18.75 -21.13
C LEU A 125 -5.11 19.82 -21.25
N SER A 126 -5.34 20.79 -22.12
CA SER A 126 -4.44 21.95 -22.25
C SER A 126 -4.53 22.77 -20.97
N VAL A 127 -3.39 22.99 -20.31
CA VAL A 127 -3.29 23.89 -19.15
C VAL A 127 -3.89 25.26 -19.49
N ALA A 128 -3.70 25.74 -20.73
CA ALA A 128 -4.23 27.02 -21.21
C ALA A 128 -5.76 27.14 -21.15
N ALA A 129 -6.51 26.04 -21.03
CA ALA A 129 -7.97 26.07 -20.87
C ALA A 129 -8.44 26.18 -19.40
N LEU A 130 -7.51 26.05 -18.44
CA LEU A 130 -7.78 26.13 -17.00
C LEU A 130 -7.26 27.42 -16.36
N VAL A 131 -6.41 28.18 -17.06
CA VAL A 131 -5.75 29.38 -16.53
C VAL A 131 -6.52 30.63 -16.94
N ASP A 132 -7.68 30.86 -16.34
CA ASP A 132 -8.11 32.25 -16.15
C ASP A 132 -8.11 32.66 -14.66
N ASP A 133 -8.11 31.73 -13.69
CA ASP A 133 -8.22 32.08 -12.26
C ASP A 133 -7.41 31.19 -11.27
N VAL A 134 -6.30 30.56 -11.68
CA VAL A 134 -5.45 29.84 -10.71
C VAL A 134 -4.50 30.81 -10.00
N VAL A 135 -4.90 31.26 -8.80
CA VAL A 135 -4.00 31.96 -7.87
C VAL A 135 -3.23 30.93 -7.06
N VAL A 136 -1.92 30.82 -7.30
CA VAL A 136 -1.02 30.02 -6.46
C VAL A 136 -0.38 30.96 -5.44
N ASP A 137 -0.89 30.94 -4.20
CA ASP A 137 -0.21 31.59 -3.09
C ASP A 137 1.00 30.74 -2.68
N LEU A 138 2.17 31.14 -3.16
CA LEU A 138 3.43 30.59 -2.67
C LEU A 138 3.64 31.07 -1.25
N LEU A 139 3.50 30.17 -0.28
CA LEU A 139 3.94 30.44 1.08
C LEU A 139 5.45 30.79 1.05
N PRO A 140 5.89 31.78 1.84
CA PRO A 140 7.31 32.08 1.95
C PRO A 140 8.08 30.82 2.36
N PRO A 141 9.30 30.62 1.86
CA PRO A 141 10.11 29.47 2.23
C PRO A 141 10.28 29.44 3.75
N VAL A 142 9.98 28.30 4.36
CA VAL A 142 10.30 28.07 5.78
C VAL A 142 11.83 28.11 5.91
N PRO A 143 12.40 28.98 6.76
CA PRO A 143 13.84 29.02 6.98
C PRO A 143 14.35 27.63 7.38
N SER A 144 15.49 27.21 6.83
CA SER A 144 16.09 25.90 7.08
C SER A 144 16.38 25.61 8.56
N GLU A 145 16.42 26.64 9.40
CA GLU A 145 16.66 26.55 10.84
C GLU A 145 15.43 26.08 11.63
N GLU A 146 14.21 26.16 11.06
CA GLU A 146 12.98 25.70 11.69
C GLU A 146 12.62 24.23 11.35
N LEU A 147 13.42 23.56 10.52
CA LEU A 147 13.18 22.20 10.02
C LEU A 147 13.94 21.11 10.79
N THR A 148 14.66 21.45 11.87
CA THR A 148 15.55 20.52 12.60
C THR A 148 15.08 20.14 14.01
N THR A 149 13.84 20.48 14.40
CA THR A 149 13.25 20.02 15.67
C THR A 149 12.55 18.67 15.54
#